data_AF-A0A2V6HKH6-F1
#
_entry.id   AF-A0A2V6HKH6-F1
#
_cell.length_a   1.000
_cell.length_b   1.000
_cell.length_c   1.000
_cell.angle_alpha   90.00
_cell.angle_beta   90.00
_cell.angle_gamma   90.00
#
_symmetry.space_group_name_H-M   'P 1'
#
loop_
_entity.id
_entity.type
_entity.pdbx_description
1 polymer ?
#
loop_
_entity_poly.entity_id
_entity_poly.type
_entity_poly.pdbx_seq_one_letter_code
_entity_poly.pdbx_strand_id
1 'polypeptide(L)'
;FIDDPAVLSDKRLDSPSVFFAEACCAQLTFRHNFNLEASLDPNIGFDGGVLEISTDGGSTFQDILAAGGSFVMGGYNRTISVDRGSPIAGRQAWSGNSGGFITTMVNLPFIPIAARLRWRMASDTSGSNEGWRVDTVNISWCELVPCPTPTAAPRPTPRPRPTAWPRS
;
A
#
# COMPACT_ATOMS: atom_id res chain seq x y z
N PHE A 1 11.38 -12.83 -8.87
CA PHE A 1 11.14 -14.18 -8.30
C PHE A 1 12.00 -14.31 -7.06
N ILE A 2 11.46 -14.90 -6.01
CA ILE A 2 12.21 -15.30 -4.84
C ILE A 2 11.78 -16.71 -4.43
N ASP A 3 12.73 -17.55 -4.06
CA ASP A 3 12.52 -18.93 -3.61
C ASP A 3 11.87 -19.00 -2.21
N ASP A 4 11.22 -20.13 -1.92
CA ASP A 4 10.68 -20.51 -0.61
C ASP A 4 11.56 -21.60 0.02
N PRO A 5 12.51 -21.24 0.92
CA PRO A 5 13.53 -22.16 1.40
C PRO A 5 13.16 -22.83 2.74
N ALA A 6 13.70 -24.03 2.98
CA ALA A 6 13.57 -24.79 4.24
C ALA A 6 14.45 -24.27 5.39
N VAL A 7 14.56 -22.96 5.50
CA VAL A 7 15.30 -22.25 6.55
C VAL A 7 14.66 -20.89 6.78
N LEU A 8 14.89 -20.33 7.98
CA LEU A 8 14.39 -19.00 8.30
C LEU A 8 14.93 -17.98 7.31
N SER A 9 14.00 -17.28 6.64
CA SER A 9 14.33 -16.23 5.68
C SER A 9 13.37 -15.06 5.79
N ASP A 10 13.86 -13.87 5.44
CA ASP A 10 13.08 -12.63 5.36
C ASP A 10 13.57 -11.85 4.13
N LYS A 11 12.80 -11.94 3.05
CA LYS A 11 13.12 -11.39 1.74
C LYS A 11 12.17 -10.23 1.45
N ARG A 12 12.72 -9.10 1.01
CA ARG A 12 11.99 -7.82 0.88
C ARG A 12 12.21 -7.21 -0.50
N LEU A 13 11.12 -6.75 -1.10
CA LEU A 13 11.11 -5.92 -2.29
C LEU A 13 10.43 -4.59 -1.93
N ASP A 14 11.21 -3.51 -1.96
CA ASP A 14 10.74 -2.17 -1.62
C ASP A 14 10.52 -1.36 -2.89
N SER A 15 9.41 -0.62 -2.95
CA SER A 15 9.16 0.32 -4.03
C SER A 15 10.05 1.56 -3.90
N PRO A 16 10.25 2.31 -5.01
CA PRO A 16 10.58 3.73 -4.91
C PRO A 16 9.58 4.48 -4.01
N SER A 17 9.96 5.66 -3.55
CA SER A 17 9.03 6.52 -2.84
C SER A 17 7.87 6.93 -3.75
N VAL A 18 6.65 6.78 -3.27
CA VAL A 18 5.42 7.21 -3.92
C VAL A 18 4.82 8.36 -3.12
N PHE A 19 4.32 9.37 -3.80
CA PHE A 19 3.63 10.49 -3.18
C PHE A 19 2.45 10.87 -4.07
N PHE A 20 1.28 10.99 -3.47
CA PHE A 20 0.05 11.31 -4.16
C PHE A 20 -0.44 12.66 -3.66
N ALA A 21 0.04 13.74 -4.29
CA ALA A 21 -0.44 15.08 -3.98
C ALA A 21 -1.92 15.19 -4.39
N GLU A 22 -2.78 15.71 -3.50
CA GLU A 22 -4.19 16.01 -3.80
C GLU A 22 -4.99 14.80 -4.33
N ALA A 23 -4.57 13.60 -3.95
CA ALA A 23 -5.17 12.35 -4.39
C ALA A 23 -6.23 11.84 -3.41
N CYS A 24 -7.36 11.39 -3.94
CA CYS A 24 -8.30 10.55 -3.20
C CYS A 24 -8.41 9.17 -3.86
N CYS A 25 -8.87 8.19 -3.08
CA CYS A 25 -9.16 6.83 -3.58
C CYS A 25 -7.94 6.14 -4.24
N ALA A 26 -6.75 6.31 -3.67
CA ALA A 26 -5.54 5.64 -4.17
C ALA A 26 -5.68 4.12 -4.07
N GLN A 27 -5.39 3.44 -5.16
CA GLN A 27 -5.54 1.99 -5.30
C GLN A 27 -4.30 1.39 -5.93
N LEU A 28 -3.73 0.40 -5.24
CA LEU A 28 -2.64 -0.43 -5.72
C LEU A 28 -3.24 -1.66 -6.39
N THR A 29 -2.77 -1.99 -7.60
CA THR A 29 -3.04 -3.26 -8.27
C THR A 29 -1.73 -3.93 -8.64
N PHE A 30 -1.63 -5.23 -8.41
CA PHE A 30 -0.50 -6.03 -8.88
C PHE A 30 -0.94 -7.45 -9.19
N ARG A 31 -0.15 -8.14 -10.01
CA ARG A 31 -0.27 -9.58 -10.23
C ARG A 31 0.79 -10.29 -9.42
N HIS A 32 0.45 -11.44 -8.87
CA HIS A 32 1.43 -12.27 -8.20
C HIS A 32 1.08 -13.76 -8.27
N ASN A 33 2.10 -14.60 -8.25
CA ASN A 33 1.99 -16.05 -8.20
C ASN A 33 2.83 -16.54 -7.02
N PHE A 34 2.20 -17.20 -6.06
CA PHE A 34 2.83 -17.79 -4.89
C PHE A 34 2.56 -19.30 -4.81
N ASN A 35 3.59 -20.04 -4.47
CA ASN A 35 3.53 -21.43 -4.02
C ASN A 35 4.48 -21.55 -2.83
N LEU A 36 3.92 -21.43 -1.63
CA LEU A 36 4.61 -21.30 -0.33
C LEU A 36 4.19 -22.41 0.62
N GLU A 37 5.04 -22.79 1.58
CA GLU A 37 4.70 -23.83 2.54
C GLU A 37 3.47 -23.49 3.39
N ALA A 38 2.55 -24.44 3.45
CA ALA A 38 1.30 -24.33 4.17
C ALA A 38 0.83 -25.69 4.69
N SER A 39 -0.04 -25.63 5.70
CA SER A 39 -0.68 -26.81 6.27
C SER A 39 -1.75 -27.39 5.34
N LEU A 40 -2.13 -28.65 5.59
CA LEU A 40 -3.34 -29.25 5.03
C LEU A 40 -4.62 -28.54 5.48
N ASP A 41 -4.61 -27.89 6.66
CA ASP A 41 -5.67 -26.95 7.04
C ASP A 41 -5.64 -25.75 6.08
N PRO A 42 -6.74 -25.44 5.37
CA PRO A 42 -6.76 -24.38 4.37
C PRO A 42 -6.56 -22.96 4.93
N ASN A 43 -6.61 -22.76 6.24
CA ASN A 43 -6.49 -21.45 6.89
C ASN A 43 -5.10 -21.19 7.49
N ILE A 44 -4.21 -22.19 7.50
CA ILE A 44 -2.91 -22.10 8.16
C ILE A 44 -1.78 -22.17 7.13
N GLY A 45 -0.92 -21.15 7.14
CA GLY A 45 0.35 -21.09 6.41
C GLY A 45 1.55 -21.29 7.34
N PHE A 46 2.67 -21.72 6.78
CA PHE A 46 3.95 -21.76 7.49
C PHE A 46 4.87 -20.67 6.95
N ASP A 47 4.91 -20.55 5.63
CA ASP A 47 5.58 -19.49 4.90
C ASP A 47 4.56 -18.54 4.28
N GLY A 48 4.93 -17.27 4.11
CA GLY A 48 3.96 -16.29 3.64
C GLY A 48 4.52 -15.03 3.04
N GLY A 49 3.73 -14.43 2.17
CA GLY A 49 3.92 -13.08 1.62
C GLY A 49 2.96 -12.08 2.26
N VAL A 50 3.46 -10.89 2.60
CA VAL A 50 2.69 -9.75 3.09
C VAL A 50 3.00 -8.49 2.28
N LEU A 51 2.04 -7.57 2.26
CA LEU A 51 2.18 -6.20 1.77
C LEU A 51 2.24 -5.25 2.97
N GLU A 52 3.27 -4.41 2.99
CA GLU A 52 3.51 -3.43 4.03
C GLU A 52 3.67 -2.03 3.44
N ILE A 53 3.49 -1.01 4.28
CA ILE A 53 3.68 0.39 3.94
C ILE A 53 4.55 1.10 4.99
N SER A 54 5.44 1.96 4.52
CA SER A 54 6.22 2.89 5.32
C SER A 54 5.82 4.32 4.97
N THR A 55 5.70 5.17 5.99
CA THR A 55 5.47 6.62 5.86
C THR A 55 6.56 7.44 6.55
N ASP A 56 7.69 6.82 6.88
CA ASP A 56 8.82 7.43 7.61
C ASP A 56 10.15 7.27 6.84
N GLY A 57 10.06 7.38 5.52
CA GLY A 57 11.20 7.29 4.62
C GLY A 57 11.74 5.86 4.41
N GLY A 58 11.06 4.84 4.92
CA GLY A 58 11.49 3.43 4.89
C GLY A 58 12.12 2.95 6.19
N SER A 59 12.01 3.69 7.29
CA SER A 59 12.60 3.31 8.58
C SER A 59 11.80 2.21 9.26
N THR A 60 10.48 2.32 9.24
CA THR A 60 9.54 1.30 9.73
C THR A 60 8.48 0.98 8.69
N PHE A 61 7.99 -0.26 8.73
CA PHE A 61 6.96 -0.76 7.84
C PHE A 61 5.84 -1.40 8.67
N GLN A 62 4.61 -1.08 8.32
CA GLN A 62 3.40 -1.62 8.95
C GLN A 62 2.63 -2.45 7.94
N ASP A 63 1.95 -3.51 8.40
CA ASP A 63 1.04 -4.27 7.54
C ASP A 63 -0.01 -3.35 6.91
N ILE A 64 -0.33 -3.58 5.64
CA ILE A 64 -1.26 -2.70 4.91
C ILE A 64 -2.64 -2.62 5.57
N LEU A 65 -3.12 -3.70 6.19
CA LEU A 65 -4.40 -3.70 6.90
C LEU A 65 -4.31 -2.92 8.22
N ALA A 66 -3.20 -3.08 8.95
CA ALA A 66 -2.96 -2.33 10.19
C ALA A 66 -2.79 -0.83 9.94
N ALA A 67 -2.25 -0.45 8.77
CA ALA A 67 -2.12 0.94 8.33
C ALA A 67 -3.46 1.56 7.86
N GLY A 68 -4.56 0.80 7.87
CA GLY A 68 -5.89 1.27 7.45
C GLY A 68 -6.22 1.05 5.96
N GLY A 69 -5.38 0.30 5.24
CA GLY A 69 -5.71 -0.18 3.90
C GLY A 69 -6.71 -1.33 3.91
N SER A 70 -7.24 -1.69 2.74
CA SER A 70 -8.18 -2.81 2.60
C SER A 70 -8.04 -3.52 1.26
N PHE A 71 -8.24 -4.83 1.24
CA PHE A 71 -8.30 -5.60 0.00
C PHE A 71 -9.65 -5.44 -0.68
N VAL A 72 -9.63 -5.10 -1.96
CA VAL A 72 -10.80 -5.17 -2.86
C VAL A 72 -10.95 -6.59 -3.41
N MET A 73 -9.82 -7.20 -3.81
CA MET A 73 -9.75 -8.60 -4.24
C MET A 73 -8.33 -9.15 -4.06
N GLY A 74 -8.19 -10.48 -4.06
CA GLY A 74 -6.88 -11.15 -3.96
C GLY A 74 -6.20 -10.96 -2.60
N GLY A 75 -6.97 -10.72 -1.54
CA GLY A 75 -6.42 -10.50 -0.19
C GLY A 75 -5.74 -11.74 0.39
N TYR A 76 -5.17 -11.56 1.58
CA TYR A 76 -4.58 -12.65 2.36
C TYR A 76 -5.56 -13.81 2.55
N ASN A 77 -5.04 -15.04 2.47
CA ASN A 77 -5.85 -16.26 2.48
C ASN A 77 -5.60 -17.15 3.70
N ARG A 78 -4.54 -16.90 4.47
CA ARG A 78 -4.14 -17.76 5.61
C ARG A 78 -3.52 -16.94 6.74
N THR A 79 -3.59 -17.47 7.95
CA THR A 79 -2.78 -17.02 9.09
C THR A 79 -1.48 -17.81 9.13
N ILE A 80 -0.35 -17.14 9.34
CA ILE A 80 0.93 -17.81 9.54
C ILE A 80 1.02 -18.41 10.94
N SER A 81 1.41 -19.68 11.02
CA SER A 81 1.60 -20.42 12.27
C SER A 81 2.60 -19.71 13.20
N VAL A 82 2.30 -19.72 14.49
CA VAL A 82 3.18 -19.17 15.53
C VAL A 82 4.23 -20.16 16.02
N ASP A 83 4.06 -21.45 15.72
CA ASP A 83 4.85 -22.54 16.30
C ASP A 83 6.01 -23.01 15.41
N ARG A 84 6.44 -22.17 14.46
CA ARG A 84 7.42 -22.54 13.43
C ARG A 84 8.58 -21.55 13.24
N GLY A 85 8.49 -20.39 13.89
CA GLY A 85 9.57 -19.39 13.88
C GLY A 85 9.55 -18.41 12.70
N SER A 86 8.56 -18.48 11.81
CA SER A 86 8.43 -17.54 10.68
C SER A 86 8.46 -16.07 11.16
N PRO A 87 9.24 -15.17 10.52
CA PRO A 87 9.33 -13.75 10.89
C PRO A 87 8.01 -12.95 10.79
N ILE A 88 6.95 -13.56 10.26
CA ILE A 88 5.59 -12.99 10.16
C ILE A 88 4.54 -13.86 10.88
N ALA A 89 4.98 -14.72 11.81
CA ALA A 89 4.13 -15.54 12.67
C ALA A 89 2.92 -14.77 13.24
N GLY A 90 1.74 -15.38 13.16
CA GLY A 90 0.47 -14.82 13.64
C GLY A 90 -0.20 -13.81 12.69
N ARG A 91 0.47 -13.39 11.61
CA ARG A 91 -0.12 -12.43 10.64
C ARG A 91 -0.98 -13.14 9.60
N GLN A 92 -1.98 -12.43 9.10
CA GLN A 92 -2.61 -12.78 7.82
C GLN A 92 -1.60 -12.59 6.69
N ALA A 93 -1.54 -13.52 5.75
CA ALA A 93 -0.62 -13.52 4.63
C ALA A 93 -1.19 -14.26 3.41
N TRP A 94 -0.52 -14.11 2.28
CA TRP A 94 -0.63 -15.03 1.16
C TRP A 94 0.23 -16.25 1.42
N SER A 95 -0.34 -17.45 1.41
CA SER A 95 0.37 -18.71 1.63
C SER A 95 -0.31 -19.88 0.89
N GLY A 96 0.39 -21.00 0.72
CA GLY A 96 -0.03 -22.13 -0.10
C GLY A 96 0.20 -21.88 -1.59
N ASN A 97 -0.55 -22.57 -2.45
CA ASN A 97 -0.45 -22.44 -3.91
C ASN A 97 -1.63 -21.65 -4.48
N SER A 98 -1.31 -20.55 -5.17
CA SER A 98 -2.27 -19.67 -5.86
C SER A 98 -2.80 -20.24 -7.19
N GLY A 99 -2.19 -21.30 -7.73
CA GLY A 99 -2.57 -21.92 -9.00
C GLY A 99 -2.11 -21.14 -10.24
N GLY A 100 -1.27 -20.12 -10.05
CA GLY A 100 -0.79 -19.23 -11.10
C GLY A 100 -0.89 -17.76 -10.70
N PHE A 101 -0.74 -16.86 -11.67
CA PHE A 101 -0.84 -15.43 -11.38
C PHE A 101 -2.29 -15.02 -11.10
N ILE A 102 -2.54 -14.54 -9.89
CA ILE A 102 -3.78 -13.87 -9.50
C ILE A 102 -3.59 -12.35 -9.49
N THR A 103 -4.69 -11.62 -9.52
CA THR A 103 -4.71 -10.15 -9.37
C THR A 103 -5.11 -9.78 -7.95
N THR A 104 -4.33 -8.88 -7.35
CA THR A 104 -4.61 -8.30 -6.05
C THR A 104 -4.80 -6.81 -6.19
N MET A 105 -5.89 -6.30 -5.61
CA MET A 105 -6.25 -4.89 -5.63
C MET A 105 -6.47 -4.42 -4.20
N VAL A 106 -5.84 -3.32 -3.84
CA VAL A 106 -5.77 -2.80 -2.48
C VAL A 106 -6.13 -1.33 -2.49
N ASN A 107 -7.13 -0.95 -1.71
CA ASN A 107 -7.34 0.45 -1.36
C ASN A 107 -6.23 0.84 -0.38
N LEU A 108 -5.37 1.77 -0.81
CA LEU A 108 -4.30 2.27 0.05
C LEU A 108 -4.91 3.13 1.15
N PRO A 109 -4.30 3.17 2.35
CA PRO A 109 -4.73 4.09 3.39
C PRO A 109 -4.58 5.55 2.94
N PHE A 110 -5.08 6.49 3.73
CA PHE A 110 -4.77 7.89 3.48
C PHE A 110 -3.29 8.15 3.75
N ILE A 111 -2.57 8.63 2.73
CA ILE A 111 -1.12 8.85 2.78
C ILE A 111 -0.83 10.34 2.50
N PRO A 112 -0.70 11.20 3.53
CA PRO A 112 -0.45 12.64 3.34
C PRO A 112 1.00 12.99 3.00
N ILE A 113 1.91 12.01 3.02
CA ILE A 113 3.36 12.20 2.88
C ILE A 113 3.95 11.14 1.94
N ALA A 114 5.23 11.26 1.59
CA ALA A 114 5.87 10.22 0.78
C ALA A 114 5.84 8.86 1.51
N ALA A 115 5.42 7.82 0.80
CA ALA A 115 5.36 6.45 1.31
C ALA A 115 6.20 5.50 0.48
N ARG A 116 6.51 4.33 1.04
CA ARG A 116 7.12 3.20 0.33
C ARG A 116 6.29 1.96 0.60
N LEU A 117 6.03 1.18 -0.45
CA LEU A 117 5.39 -0.12 -0.33
C LEU A 117 6.47 -1.21 -0.24
N ARG A 118 6.20 -2.27 0.50
CA ARG A 118 7.07 -3.44 0.60
C ARG A 118 6.29 -4.72 0.40
N TRP A 119 6.76 -5.56 -0.50
CA TRP A 119 6.39 -6.97 -0.57
C TRP A 119 7.43 -7.76 0.22
N ARG A 120 6.99 -8.41 1.29
CA ARG A 120 7.87 -9.17 2.19
C ARG A 120 7.45 -10.62 2.20
N MET A 121 8.39 -11.52 1.92
CA MET A 121 8.20 -12.95 2.04
C MET A 121 9.06 -13.47 3.19
N ALA A 122 8.46 -14.31 4.03
CA ALA A 122 9.15 -14.93 5.13
C ALA A 122 8.91 -16.43 5.12
N SER A 123 9.96 -17.19 5.43
CA SER A 123 9.91 -18.65 5.59
C SER A 123 10.22 -19.07 7.02
N ASP A 124 9.74 -20.26 7.38
CA ASP A 124 9.90 -20.91 8.67
C ASP A 124 11.23 -21.70 8.78
N THR A 125 11.36 -22.62 9.73
CA THR A 125 12.61 -23.37 9.97
C THR A 125 12.77 -24.65 9.12
N SER A 126 11.78 -25.00 8.30
CA SER A 126 11.71 -26.26 7.56
C SER A 126 10.83 -26.12 6.31
N GLY A 127 10.70 -27.18 5.51
CA GLY A 127 9.77 -27.19 4.39
C GLY A 127 10.11 -26.23 3.26
N SER A 128 9.65 -26.49 2.04
CA SER A 128 9.95 -25.59 0.93
C SER A 128 8.97 -25.80 -0.19
N ASN A 129 8.68 -24.74 -0.92
CA ASN A 129 7.98 -24.79 -2.20
C ASN A 129 8.71 -23.94 -3.24
N GLU A 130 8.00 -23.55 -4.29
CA GLU A 130 8.61 -22.86 -5.42
C GLU A 130 9.01 -21.42 -5.07
N GLY A 131 8.18 -20.71 -4.30
CA GLY A 131 8.41 -19.30 -3.98
C GLY A 131 7.36 -18.33 -4.50
N TRP A 132 7.77 -17.08 -4.67
CA TRP A 132 6.88 -15.95 -4.95
C TRP A 132 7.37 -15.06 -6.09
N ARG A 133 6.41 -14.60 -6.90
CA ARG A 133 6.62 -13.64 -7.99
C ARG A 133 5.59 -12.53 -7.84
N VAL A 134 6.05 -11.28 -7.92
CA VAL A 134 5.21 -10.07 -8.02
C VAL A 134 5.51 -9.42 -9.36
N ASP A 135 4.47 -8.98 -10.05
CA ASP A 135 4.55 -8.41 -11.40
C ASP A 135 3.41 -7.41 -11.64
N THR A 136 3.50 -6.61 -12.70
CA THR A 136 2.44 -5.71 -13.18
C THR A 136 1.91 -4.78 -12.07
N VAL A 137 2.83 -4.17 -11.32
CA VAL A 137 2.51 -3.25 -10.23
C VAL A 137 2.08 -1.91 -10.80
N ASN A 138 0.87 -1.48 -10.46
CA ASN A 138 0.28 -0.21 -10.88
C ASN A 138 -0.36 0.47 -9.67
N ILE A 139 -0.29 1.79 -9.62
CA ILE A 139 -1.04 2.59 -8.65
C ILE A 139 -1.84 3.62 -9.43
N SER A 140 -3.13 3.69 -9.13
CA SER A 140 -4.06 4.66 -9.70
C SER A 140 -4.71 5.45 -8.57
N TRP A 141 -4.99 6.73 -8.81
CA TRP A 141 -5.70 7.58 -7.87
C TRP A 141 -6.55 8.59 -8.64
N CYS A 142 -7.50 9.20 -7.95
CA CYS A 142 -8.25 10.34 -8.48
C CYS A 142 -7.55 11.63 -8.05
N GLU A 143 -7.26 12.52 -9.00
CA GLU A 143 -6.82 13.88 -8.68
C GLU A 143 -8.04 14.74 -8.37
N LEU A 144 -8.01 15.42 -7.22
CA LEU A 144 -9.02 16.42 -6.90
C LEU A 144 -8.73 17.68 -7.71
N VAL A 145 -9.39 17.86 -8.85
CA VAL A 145 -9.26 19.10 -9.65
C VAL A 145 -9.78 20.28 -8.82
N PRO A 146 -8.95 21.28 -8.46
CA PRO A 146 -9.43 22.44 -7.74
C PRO A 146 -10.42 23.23 -8.61
N CYS A 147 -11.53 23.70 -8.02
CA CYS A 147 -12.41 24.67 -8.69
C CYS A 147 -11.58 25.91 -9.05
N PRO A 148 -11.71 26.50 -10.26
CA PRO A 148 -10.99 27.72 -10.60
C PRO A 148 -11.29 28.78 -9.53
N THR A 149 -10.24 29.32 -8.91
CA THR A 149 -10.37 30.45 -7.99
C THR A 149 -11.08 31.58 -8.73
N PRO A 150 -12.24 32.07 -8.27
CA PRO A 150 -12.90 33.18 -8.94
C PRO A 150 -11.92 34.35 -9.00
N THR A 151 -11.69 34.87 -10.21
CA THR A 151 -10.86 36.06 -10.41
C THR A 151 -11.43 37.19 -9.56
N ALA A 152 -10.59 37.79 -8.71
CA ALA A 152 -11.02 38.93 -7.91
C ALA A 152 -11.63 40.00 -8.84
N ALA A 153 -12.89 40.36 -8.59
CA ALA A 153 -13.53 41.42 -9.34
C ALA A 153 -12.71 42.71 -9.19
N PRO A 154 -12.53 43.50 -10.26
CA PRO A 154 -11.82 44.77 -10.16
C PRO A 154 -12.48 45.62 -9.08
N ARG A 155 -11.67 46.11 -8.13
CA ARG A 155 -12.13 46.99 -7.06
C ARG A 155 -12.73 48.25 -7.69
N PRO A 156 -13.97 48.64 -7.38
CA PRO A 156 -14.52 49.90 -7.89
C PRO A 156 -13.62 51.06 -7.43
N THR A 157 -13.21 51.90 -8.38
CA THR A 157 -12.40 53.08 -8.12
C THR A 157 -13.15 54.00 -7.15
N PRO A 158 -12.53 54.50 -6.07
CA PRO A 158 -13.17 55.47 -5.18
C PRO A 158 -13.59 56.69 -5.99
N ARG A 159 -14.89 57.03 -5.94
CA ARG A 159 -15.39 58.27 -6.55
C ARG A 159 -14.83 59.45 -5.73
N PRO A 160 -14.22 60.47 -6.35
CA PRO A 160 -13.77 61.65 -5.62
C PRO A 160 -14.96 62.30 -4.90
N ARG A 161 -14.78 62.59 -3.61
CA ARG A 161 -15.76 63.28 -2.79
C ARG A 161 -15.83 64.74 -3.27
N PRO A 162 -17.03 65.32 -3.52
CA PRO A 162 -17.13 66.74 -3.86
C PRO A 162 -16.54 67.59 -2.73
N THR A 163 -15.61 68.47 -3.06
CA THR A 163 -15.02 69.43 -2.13
C THR A 163 -16.09 70.45 -1.74
N ALA A 164 -16.37 70.59 -0.45
CA ALA A 164 -17.22 71.67 0.03
C ALA A 164 -16.48 73.00 -0.13
N TRP A 165 -17.11 73.96 -0.81
CA TRP A 165 -16.61 75.33 -0.90
C TRP A 165 -16.68 76.02 0.47
N PRO A 166 -15.64 76.77 0.88
CA PRO A 166 -15.72 77.56 2.11
C PRO A 166 -16.77 78.66 1.95
N ARG A 167 -17.65 78.81 2.94
CA ARG A 167 -18.52 79.99 3.07
C ARG A 167 -17.73 81.10 3.75
N SER A 168 -17.90 82.30 3.19
CA SER A 168 -17.33 83.59 3.62
C SER A 168 -17.68 83.98 5.04
#